data_AF-A0AAQ3R409-F1
#
_entry.id   AF-A0AAQ3R409-F1
#
_cell.length_a   1.000
_cell.length_b   1.000
_cell.length_c   1.000
_cell.angle_alpha   90.00
_cell.angle_beta   90.00
_cell.angle_gamma   90.00
#
_symmetry.space_group_name_H-M   'P 1'
#
loop_
_entity.id
_entity.type
_entity.pdbx_description
1 polymer ?
#
loop_
_entity_poly.entity_id
_entity_poly.type
_entity_poly.pdbx_seq_one_letter_code
_entity_poly.pdbx_strand_id
1 'polypeptide(L)'
;MKTIARRLSPFAILLPASLLSACASLGNAGLGGSHQNPTNQLLNMIDEATREGMSVVLVPALMPNKSVTDLSSYSHRVIFKNKDVPGIAYMQAFANNDLEKIKEAVYLWDFLEVNIVPPGTYLLSGGIDYKIDSTLAQIKAPKGQPAASPLGSVNLSAVLYRRFVKENYWRDASYADKTYTQNVCSAVHMASGQCVGWTEQQYSQREMVSDAGWAEGTKIEDVPSIKLQAQIPDAYAPLSFTIQPGQILLSDRFHLKTPAVSYDRKTCKAVDTQNIKCTLQDLQVFMRPAPMELTKRFIDREQPRLDETGRQVLARIQPMKTEILGEAGMEDLTWGLPVSLKRKAR
;
A
#
# COMPACT_ATOMS: atom_id res chain seq x y z
N MET A 1 19.45 41.05 49.82
CA MET A 1 19.64 39.58 49.78
C MET A 1 19.15 39.09 48.42
N LYS A 2 20.06 38.86 47.46
CA LYS A 2 20.54 37.53 46.99
C LYS A 2 19.41 36.70 46.33
N THR A 3 19.31 36.71 44.98
CA THR A 3 19.73 35.64 44.02
C THR A 3 18.75 34.45 43.97
N ILE A 4 18.23 33.94 42.83
CA ILE A 4 18.90 33.40 41.63
C ILE A 4 17.87 33.25 40.49
N ALA A 5 18.31 33.49 39.26
CA ALA A 5 17.65 33.13 38.02
C ALA A 5 17.82 31.64 37.67
N ARG A 6 16.83 30.99 37.05
CA ARG A 6 17.13 29.87 36.15
C ARG A 6 16.15 29.82 34.97
N ARG A 7 16.74 30.02 33.80
CA ARG A 7 16.18 29.75 32.46
C ARG A 7 15.63 28.33 32.38
N LEU A 8 14.48 28.17 31.74
CA LEU A 8 14.15 26.95 31.02
C LEU A 8 13.65 27.34 29.63
N SER A 9 14.47 26.99 28.64
CA SER A 9 14.19 27.05 27.21
C SER A 9 12.98 26.20 26.84
N PRO A 10 12.20 26.54 25.81
CA PRO A 10 11.12 25.69 25.33
C PRO A 10 11.72 24.51 24.58
N PHE A 11 11.72 23.33 25.20
CA PHE A 11 11.89 22.06 24.49
C PHE A 11 10.62 21.83 23.66
N ALA A 12 10.67 22.19 22.37
CA ALA A 12 9.73 21.68 21.40
C ALA A 12 10.05 20.19 21.16
N ILE A 13 9.41 19.32 21.94
CA ILE A 13 9.36 17.89 21.68
C ILE A 13 8.47 17.73 20.43
N LEU A 14 9.11 17.60 19.27
CA LEU A 14 8.45 17.08 18.06
C LEU A 14 8.12 15.62 18.35
N LEU A 15 6.90 15.39 18.84
CA LEU A 15 6.29 14.07 18.88
C LEU A 15 6.37 13.45 17.47
N PRO A 16 6.67 12.15 17.35
CA PRO A 16 6.46 11.44 16.10
C PRO A 16 4.99 11.65 15.74
N ALA A 17 4.72 11.99 14.48
CA ALA A 17 3.36 12.06 13.97
C ALA A 17 2.73 10.67 14.12
N SER A 18 2.10 10.44 15.27
CA SER A 18 1.03 9.46 15.41
C SER A 18 0.01 9.91 14.40
N LEU A 19 -0.04 9.18 13.28
CA LEU A 19 -1.16 9.19 12.36
C LEU A 19 -2.38 8.83 13.20
N LEU A 20 -3.05 9.85 13.75
CA LEU A 20 -4.41 9.75 14.22
C LEU A 20 -5.22 9.52 12.94
N SER A 21 -5.31 8.25 12.54
CA SER A 21 -6.48 7.77 11.86
C SER A 21 -7.64 8.25 12.71
N ALA A 22 -8.43 9.19 12.19
CA ALA A 22 -9.70 9.53 12.79
C ALA A 22 -10.61 8.32 12.59
N CYS A 23 -10.39 7.28 13.40
CA CYS A 23 -11.33 6.20 13.60
C CYS A 23 -12.54 6.83 14.28
N ALA A 24 -13.62 7.05 13.53
CA ALA A 24 -14.93 6.91 14.15
C ALA A 24 -14.95 5.52 14.79
N SER A 25 -15.15 5.45 16.10
CA SER A 25 -15.33 4.17 16.77
C SER A 25 -16.53 3.48 16.14
N LEU A 26 -16.28 2.39 15.40
CA LEU A 26 -17.31 1.43 15.03
C LEU A 26 -17.88 0.88 16.34
N GLY A 27 -18.96 1.51 16.81
CA GLY A 27 -19.74 1.01 17.92
C GLY A 27 -20.26 -0.37 17.55
N ASN A 28 -20.18 -1.29 18.51
CA ASN A 28 -20.80 -2.61 18.47
C ASN A 28 -22.27 -2.50 18.03
N ALA A 29 -22.55 -2.66 16.74
CA ALA A 29 -23.88 -2.93 16.23
C ALA A 29 -24.10 -4.44 16.27
N GLY A 30 -25.19 -4.84 16.93
CA GLY A 30 -25.43 -6.18 17.43
C GLY A 30 -25.35 -7.30 16.39
N LEU A 31 -24.90 -8.45 16.90
CA LEU A 31 -25.06 -9.75 16.27
C LEU A 31 -26.55 -10.04 16.06
N GLY A 32 -27.04 -9.86 14.84
CA GLY A 32 -28.38 -10.24 14.44
C GLY A 32 -28.69 -9.98 12.97
N GLY A 33 -28.70 -11.03 12.15
CA GLY A 33 -29.52 -11.09 10.92
C GLY A 33 -28.83 -10.86 9.57
N SER A 34 -28.76 -11.94 8.78
CA SER A 34 -28.34 -12.06 7.38
C SER A 34 -26.82 -12.03 7.12
N HIS A 35 -26.34 -13.07 6.41
CA HIS A 35 -25.04 -13.07 5.74
C HIS A 35 -25.04 -11.99 4.66
N GLN A 36 -24.85 -10.73 5.05
CA GLN A 36 -24.65 -9.65 4.10
C GLN A 36 -23.30 -9.84 3.42
N ASN A 37 -23.30 -9.72 2.09
CA ASN A 37 -22.08 -9.68 1.29
C ASN A 37 -21.14 -8.59 1.86
N PRO A 38 -19.90 -8.92 2.29
CA PRO A 38 -18.97 -7.94 2.86
C PRO A 38 -18.75 -6.71 1.97
N THR A 39 -18.82 -6.88 0.64
CA THR A 39 -18.79 -5.77 -0.31
C THR A 39 -19.97 -4.82 -0.12
N ASN A 40 -21.20 -5.34 0.00
CA ASN A 40 -22.39 -4.51 0.21
C ASN A 40 -22.33 -3.80 1.56
N GLN A 41 -21.83 -4.46 2.61
CA GLN A 41 -21.63 -3.81 3.90
C GLN A 41 -20.67 -2.60 3.80
N LEU A 42 -19.55 -2.76 3.09
CA LEU A 42 -18.61 -1.65 2.88
C LEU A 42 -19.23 -0.54 2.01
N LEU A 43 -20.00 -0.87 0.99
CA LEU A 43 -20.70 0.13 0.17
C LEU A 43 -21.77 0.87 0.98
N ASN A 44 -22.46 0.20 1.90
CA ASN A 44 -23.41 0.83 2.81
C ASN A 44 -22.72 1.81 3.77
N MET A 45 -21.55 1.43 4.31
CA MET A 45 -20.73 2.34 5.13
C MET A 45 -20.24 3.56 4.34
N ILE A 46 -19.85 3.36 3.06
CA ILE A 46 -19.50 4.46 2.16
C ILE A 46 -20.71 5.37 1.95
N ASP A 47 -21.90 4.80 1.71
CA ASP A 47 -23.12 5.59 1.52
C ASP A 47 -23.42 6.44 2.75
N GLU A 48 -23.44 5.84 3.94
CA GLU A 48 -23.67 6.52 5.21
C GLU A 48 -22.67 7.66 5.43
N ALA A 49 -21.36 7.38 5.30
CA ALA A 49 -20.33 8.40 5.44
C ALA A 49 -20.52 9.56 4.46
N THR A 50 -20.86 9.28 3.19
CA THR A 50 -21.10 10.35 2.20
C THR A 50 -22.34 11.18 2.51
N ARG A 51 -23.39 10.60 3.11
CA ARG A 51 -24.59 11.32 3.55
C ARG A 51 -24.32 12.20 4.78
N GLU A 52 -23.39 11.78 5.64
CA GLU A 52 -22.92 12.57 6.78
C GLU A 52 -21.95 13.70 6.39
N GLY A 53 -21.68 13.88 5.10
CA GLY A 53 -20.84 14.96 4.57
C GLY A 53 -19.35 14.62 4.47
N MET A 54 -18.96 13.38 4.82
CA MET A 54 -17.63 12.87 4.49
C MET A 54 -17.52 12.61 2.99
N SER A 55 -16.29 12.42 2.53
CA SER A 55 -15.98 12.11 1.14
C SER A 55 -15.13 10.85 1.07
N VAL A 56 -15.10 10.22 -0.09
CA VAL A 56 -14.35 8.97 -0.27
C VAL A 56 -13.36 9.10 -1.42
N VAL A 57 -12.13 8.68 -1.17
CA VAL A 57 -11.09 8.50 -2.18
C VAL A 57 -10.84 7.01 -2.34
N LEU A 58 -11.10 6.49 -3.54
CA LEU A 58 -10.83 5.12 -3.95
C LEU A 58 -9.48 5.08 -4.66
N VAL A 59 -8.48 4.41 -4.09
CA VAL A 59 -7.15 4.31 -4.69
C VAL A 59 -7.01 2.97 -5.43
N PRO A 60 -6.77 2.97 -6.75
CA PRO A 60 -6.63 1.74 -7.51
C PRO A 60 -5.28 1.05 -7.28
N ALA A 61 -5.32 -0.24 -6.97
CA ALA A 61 -4.21 -1.17 -6.78
C ALA A 61 -3.53 -1.55 -8.11
N LEU A 62 -3.18 -0.57 -8.95
CA LEU A 62 -2.56 -0.83 -10.23
C LEU A 62 -1.05 -0.74 -10.13
N MET A 63 -0.41 -1.90 -10.04
CA MET A 63 1.02 -2.02 -10.26
C MET A 63 1.35 -1.56 -11.70
N PRO A 64 2.39 -0.74 -11.92
CA PRO A 64 2.85 -0.36 -13.25
C PRO A 64 3.22 -1.57 -14.13
N ASN A 65 3.51 -2.74 -13.52
CA ASN A 65 3.79 -3.99 -14.22
C ASN A 65 3.18 -5.20 -13.51
N LYS A 66 2.55 -6.10 -14.28
CA LYS A 66 1.92 -7.34 -13.79
C LYS A 66 2.91 -8.46 -13.40
N SER A 67 4.21 -8.32 -13.72
CA SER A 67 5.18 -9.43 -13.66
C SER A 67 6.42 -9.16 -12.83
N VAL A 68 6.50 -8.05 -12.10
CA VAL A 68 7.70 -7.76 -11.32
C VAL A 68 7.58 -8.51 -10.00
N THR A 69 8.30 -9.61 -9.90
CA THR A 69 8.64 -10.20 -8.60
C THR A 69 9.36 -9.15 -7.74
N ASP A 70 10.08 -8.21 -8.35
CA ASP A 70 10.80 -7.15 -7.66
C ASP A 70 10.08 -5.79 -7.63
N LEU A 71 9.39 -5.48 -6.53
CA LEU A 71 8.74 -4.18 -6.29
C LEU A 71 9.73 -3.07 -5.89
N SER A 72 11.04 -3.32 -5.92
CA SER A 72 12.09 -2.37 -5.55
C SER A 72 12.15 -1.09 -6.39
N SER A 73 11.65 -1.16 -7.63
CA SER A 73 11.82 -0.08 -8.62
C SER A 73 10.88 1.11 -8.41
N TYR A 74 9.89 1.00 -7.52
CA TYR A 74 8.95 2.08 -7.25
C TYR A 74 8.28 1.97 -5.88
N SER A 75 7.61 3.06 -5.46
CA SER A 75 6.75 3.11 -4.28
C SER A 75 5.43 3.81 -4.60
N HIS A 76 4.31 3.29 -4.12
CA HIS A 76 3.01 3.97 -4.23
C HIS A 76 2.75 4.96 -3.09
N ARG A 77 3.62 5.00 -2.08
CA ARG A 77 3.35 5.70 -0.83
C ARG A 77 3.55 7.21 -0.97
N VAL A 78 2.60 7.89 -1.59
CA VAL A 78 2.47 9.34 -1.59
C VAL A 78 1.48 9.76 -0.50
N ILE A 79 1.75 10.91 0.12
CA ILE A 79 0.97 11.42 1.26
C ILE A 79 0.31 12.72 0.85
N PHE A 80 -1.01 12.78 1.00
CA PHE A 80 -1.80 13.98 0.81
C PHE A 80 -2.37 14.44 2.14
N LYS A 81 -2.14 15.69 2.50
CA LYS A 81 -2.62 16.29 3.75
C LYS A 81 -3.74 17.28 3.45
N ASN A 82 -4.79 17.28 4.27
CA ASN A 82 -5.82 18.32 4.21
C ASN A 82 -5.19 19.68 4.59
N LYS A 83 -5.39 20.68 3.74
CA LYS A 83 -4.80 22.02 3.89
C LYS A 83 -5.30 22.74 5.15
N ASP A 84 -6.59 22.60 5.45
CA ASP A 84 -7.27 23.40 6.46
C ASP A 84 -7.46 22.66 7.79
N VAL A 85 -7.32 21.32 7.77
CA VAL A 85 -7.44 20.47 8.97
C VAL A 85 -6.10 19.77 9.25
N PRO A 86 -5.23 20.37 10.09
CA PRO A 86 -3.97 19.75 10.50
C PRO A 86 -4.19 18.36 11.13
N GLY A 87 -3.35 17.41 10.76
CA GLY A 87 -3.43 16.03 11.27
C GLY A 87 -4.27 15.09 10.42
N ILE A 88 -5.13 15.62 9.52
CA ILE A 88 -5.80 14.80 8.52
C ILE A 88 -4.91 14.65 7.30
N ALA A 89 -4.52 13.42 7.03
CA ALA A 89 -3.86 13.01 5.81
C ALA A 89 -4.35 11.63 5.41
N TYR A 90 -4.29 11.34 4.12
CA TYR A 90 -4.35 9.97 3.66
C TYR A 90 -3.10 9.68 2.81
N MET A 91 -2.74 8.41 2.78
CA MET A 91 -1.59 7.91 2.05
C MET A 91 -2.03 6.64 1.35
N GLN A 92 -1.60 6.47 0.11
CA GLN A 92 -1.85 5.22 -0.60
C GLN A 92 -1.11 4.09 0.13
N ALA A 93 -1.85 3.10 0.61
CA ALA A 93 -1.39 2.07 1.53
C ALA A 93 -0.71 0.88 0.84
N PHE A 94 -0.73 0.84 -0.49
CA PHE A 94 -0.06 -0.20 -1.28
C PHE A 94 1.43 -0.27 -0.92
N ALA A 95 1.77 -1.31 -0.17
CA ALA A 95 3.13 -1.55 0.26
C ALA A 95 3.92 -2.19 -0.88
N ASN A 96 5.04 -1.57 -1.23
CA ASN A 96 6.09 -2.17 -2.02
C ASN A 96 7.05 -3.02 -1.16
N ASN A 97 7.06 -2.80 0.16
CA ASN A 97 7.73 -3.62 1.15
C ASN A 97 6.70 -4.38 2.00
N ASP A 98 6.59 -5.68 1.81
CA ASP A 98 5.63 -6.53 2.52
C ASP A 98 5.75 -6.46 4.04
N LEU A 99 6.93 -6.15 4.56
CA LEU A 99 7.18 -5.99 6.00
C LEU A 99 6.54 -4.72 6.59
N GLU A 100 6.17 -3.77 5.75
CA GLU A 100 5.56 -2.49 6.15
C GLU A 100 4.13 -2.32 5.63
N LYS A 101 3.47 -3.44 5.31
CA LYS A 101 2.06 -3.45 4.92
C LYS A 101 1.18 -2.89 6.03
N ILE A 102 0.34 -1.92 5.70
CA ILE A 102 -0.67 -1.36 6.60
C ILE A 102 -1.78 -2.39 6.73
N LYS A 103 -1.96 -2.94 7.94
CA LYS A 103 -2.90 -4.04 8.19
C LYS A 103 -4.35 -3.59 8.20
N GLU A 104 -4.56 -2.31 8.49
CA GLU A 104 -5.85 -1.66 8.66
C GLU A 104 -6.40 -1.06 7.36
N ALA A 105 -5.68 -1.19 6.24
CA ALA A 105 -6.15 -0.71 4.95
C ALA A 105 -7.39 -1.50 4.50
N VAL A 106 -8.45 -0.78 4.14
CA VAL A 106 -9.74 -1.34 3.72
C VAL A 106 -9.81 -1.34 2.20
N TYR A 107 -10.26 -2.44 1.60
CA TYR A 107 -10.34 -2.60 0.15
C TYR A 107 -11.73 -3.04 -0.31
N LEU A 108 -12.19 -2.48 -1.44
CA LEU A 108 -13.22 -3.09 -2.27
C LEU A 108 -12.55 -4.04 -3.26
N TRP A 109 -12.91 -5.33 -3.18
CA TRP A 109 -12.47 -6.41 -4.08
C TRP A 109 -10.95 -6.53 -4.26
N ASP A 110 -10.17 -6.19 -3.22
CA ASP A 110 -8.70 -6.17 -3.22
C ASP A 110 -8.05 -5.23 -4.26
N PHE A 111 -8.86 -4.42 -4.95
CA PHE A 111 -8.41 -3.57 -6.04
C PHE A 111 -8.58 -2.07 -5.77
N LEU A 112 -9.54 -1.67 -4.95
CA LEU A 112 -9.77 -0.25 -4.60
C LEU A 112 -9.59 -0.07 -3.10
N GLU A 113 -8.49 0.53 -2.70
CA GLU A 113 -8.31 0.96 -1.31
C GLU A 113 -9.29 2.10 -1.01
N VAL A 114 -10.01 2.00 0.10
CA VAL A 114 -11.06 2.94 0.50
C VAL A 114 -10.50 3.88 1.57
N ASN A 115 -10.47 5.18 1.27
CA ASN A 115 -10.12 6.23 2.20
C ASN A 115 -11.32 7.14 2.42
N ILE A 116 -11.92 7.11 3.62
CA ILE A 116 -12.98 8.05 4.02
C ILE A 116 -12.30 9.26 4.65
N VAL A 117 -12.51 10.44 4.07
CA VAL A 117 -11.81 11.67 4.43
C VAL A 117 -12.78 12.85 4.51
N PRO A 118 -12.52 13.87 5.34
CA PRO A 118 -13.32 15.08 5.31
C PRO A 118 -13.14 15.81 3.98
N PRO A 119 -14.17 16.56 3.52
CA PRO A 119 -14.06 17.38 2.32
C PRO A 119 -13.01 18.49 2.48
N GLY A 120 -12.51 19.01 1.37
CA GLY A 120 -11.56 20.12 1.36
C GLY A 120 -10.48 19.98 0.29
N THR A 121 -9.46 20.84 0.40
CA THR A 121 -8.28 20.81 -0.47
C THR A 121 -7.19 19.95 0.17
N TYR A 122 -6.67 19.01 -0.60
CA TYR A 122 -5.56 18.14 -0.22
C TYR A 122 -4.32 18.52 -1.01
N LEU A 123 -3.19 18.66 -0.30
CA LEU A 123 -1.89 18.98 -0.87
C LEU A 123 -0.96 17.78 -0.71
N LEU A 124 -0.19 17.45 -1.74
CA LEU A 124 0.85 16.44 -1.61
C LEU A 124 1.93 16.96 -0.66
N SER A 125 2.05 16.31 0.49
CA SER A 125 2.88 16.72 1.61
C SER A 125 4.09 15.82 1.84
N GLY A 126 4.25 14.76 1.04
CA GLY A 126 5.37 13.85 1.19
C GLY A 126 5.24 12.55 0.41
N GLY A 127 6.21 11.69 0.64
CA GLY A 127 6.27 10.36 0.06
C GLY A 127 7.28 9.48 0.78
N ILE A 128 7.13 8.16 0.64
CA ILE A 128 8.03 7.17 1.21
C ILE A 128 8.70 6.41 0.08
N ASP A 129 10.03 6.47 0.04
CA ASP A 129 10.87 5.74 -0.90
C ASP A 129 11.91 4.90 -0.13
N TYR A 130 12.67 4.05 -0.82
CA TYR A 130 13.63 3.14 -0.20
C TYR A 130 14.97 3.18 -0.91
N LYS A 131 16.04 3.14 -0.12
CA LYS A 131 17.38 2.78 -0.61
C LYS A 131 17.68 1.36 -0.16
N ILE A 132 17.55 0.42 -1.08
CA ILE A 132 17.71 -1.02 -0.84
C ILE A 132 19.21 -1.37 -0.71
N ASP A 133 19.52 -2.46 -0.02
CA ASP A 133 20.88 -2.95 0.23
C ASP A 133 21.79 -1.86 0.85
N SER A 134 21.23 -1.09 1.79
CA SER A 134 21.86 0.09 2.37
C SER A 134 21.63 0.19 3.87
N THR A 135 22.59 0.81 4.57
CA THR A 135 22.50 1.05 6.02
C THR A 135 22.78 2.50 6.37
N LEU A 136 22.20 3.00 7.47
CA LEU A 136 22.39 4.38 7.92
C LEU A 136 23.87 4.74 8.14
N ALA A 137 24.71 3.77 8.52
CA ALA A 137 26.15 3.97 8.69
C ALA A 137 26.85 4.46 7.40
N GLN A 138 26.34 4.07 6.23
CA GLN A 138 26.87 4.50 4.93
C GLN A 138 26.64 6.00 4.68
N ILE A 139 25.66 6.62 5.34
CA ILE A 139 25.36 8.05 5.20
C ILE A 139 26.44 8.92 5.87
N LYS A 140 27.11 8.40 6.92
CA LYS A 140 28.15 9.09 7.69
C LYS A 140 27.70 10.46 8.22
N ALA A 141 26.44 10.59 8.61
CA ALA A 141 25.89 11.84 9.14
C ALA A 141 26.46 12.12 10.54
N PRO A 142 27.03 13.32 10.79
CA PRO A 142 27.44 13.70 12.14
C PRO A 142 26.21 13.85 13.06
N LYS A 143 26.40 13.61 14.36
CA LYS A 143 25.34 13.85 15.36
C LYS A 143 24.95 15.33 15.38
N GLY A 144 23.66 15.61 15.57
CA GLY A 144 23.15 16.96 15.78
C GLY A 144 21.73 17.17 15.28
N GLN A 145 21.27 18.41 15.33
CA GLN A 145 20.01 18.81 14.73
C GLN A 145 20.24 19.39 13.33
N PRO A 146 19.45 19.00 12.33
CA PRO A 146 19.54 19.58 10.99
C PRO A 146 19.06 21.03 11.01
N ALA A 147 19.61 21.83 10.09
CA ALA A 147 19.09 23.17 9.86
C ALA A 147 17.66 23.10 9.30
N ALA A 148 16.83 24.10 9.61
CA ALA A 148 15.54 24.25 8.99
C ALA A 148 15.71 24.52 7.49
N SER A 149 14.89 23.85 6.67
CA SER A 149 14.86 24.07 5.21
C SER A 149 13.48 24.52 4.78
N PRO A 150 13.37 25.52 3.90
CA PRO A 150 12.09 25.93 3.34
C PRO A 150 11.47 24.85 2.45
N LEU A 151 12.28 24.00 1.81
CA LEU A 151 11.81 22.90 0.96
C LEU A 151 11.30 21.70 1.77
N GLY A 152 11.58 21.66 3.07
CA GLY A 152 11.26 20.54 3.93
C GLY A 152 12.42 19.61 4.20
N SER A 153 12.12 18.38 4.61
CA SER A 153 13.12 17.44 5.11
C SER A 153 12.86 16.01 4.68
N VAL A 154 13.90 15.19 4.73
CA VAL A 154 13.81 13.74 4.56
C VAL A 154 14.29 13.08 5.84
N ASN A 155 13.45 12.22 6.41
CA ASN A 155 13.84 11.34 7.51
C ASN A 155 14.30 10.00 6.92
N LEU A 156 15.49 9.58 7.31
CA LEU A 156 16.13 8.33 6.93
C LEU A 156 16.11 7.41 8.14
N SER A 157 15.45 6.26 8.03
CA SER A 157 15.42 5.24 9.09
C SER A 157 15.85 3.88 8.58
N ALA A 158 16.45 3.07 9.46
CA ALA A 158 16.82 1.70 9.13
C ALA A 158 15.58 0.81 9.14
N VAL A 159 15.39 0.03 8.06
CA VAL A 159 14.32 -0.95 7.93
C VAL A 159 14.85 -2.21 7.26
N LEU A 160 14.11 -3.31 7.38
CA LEU A 160 14.29 -4.45 6.47
C LEU A 160 13.36 -4.28 5.28
N TYR A 161 13.84 -4.65 4.10
CA TYR A 161 13.05 -4.68 2.87
C TYR A 161 12.97 -6.11 2.36
N ARG A 162 11.76 -6.61 2.16
CA ARG A 162 11.53 -7.95 1.61
C ARG A 162 11.56 -7.91 0.09
N ARG A 163 12.55 -8.58 -0.51
CA ARG A 163 12.66 -8.79 -1.95
C ARG A 163 12.29 -10.21 -2.34
N PHE A 164 11.78 -10.35 -3.56
CA PHE A 164 11.47 -11.63 -4.17
C PHE A 164 12.39 -11.85 -5.37
N VAL A 165 13.39 -12.70 -5.16
CA VAL A 165 14.42 -12.98 -6.16
C VAL A 165 14.04 -14.27 -6.88
N LYS A 166 14.07 -14.25 -8.20
CA LYS A 166 13.97 -15.48 -9.00
C LYS A 166 15.32 -16.20 -8.94
N GLU A 167 15.32 -17.42 -8.45
CA GLU A 167 16.51 -18.25 -8.33
C GLU A 167 16.20 -19.67 -8.80
N ASN A 168 17.18 -20.31 -9.44
CA ASN A 168 17.11 -21.73 -9.75
C ASN A 168 17.53 -22.53 -8.52
N TYR A 169 16.65 -23.40 -8.03
CA TYR A 169 16.98 -24.29 -6.94
C TYR A 169 16.58 -25.73 -7.26
N TRP A 170 17.28 -26.66 -6.63
CA TRP A 170 16.95 -28.07 -6.72
C TRP A 170 15.68 -28.35 -5.91
N ARG A 171 14.65 -28.90 -6.58
CA ARG A 171 13.45 -29.44 -5.93
C ARG A 171 13.55 -30.95 -5.91
N ASP A 172 13.30 -31.54 -4.75
CA ASP A 172 13.15 -32.98 -4.63
C ASP A 172 11.86 -33.47 -5.30
N ALA A 173 11.83 -34.75 -5.65
CA ALA A 173 10.65 -35.39 -6.19
C ALA A 173 9.52 -35.32 -5.16
N SER A 174 8.33 -34.91 -5.58
CA SER A 174 7.16 -34.84 -4.70
C SER A 174 6.25 -36.03 -4.92
N TYR A 175 5.67 -36.52 -3.83
CA TYR A 175 4.79 -37.69 -3.82
C TYR A 175 3.47 -37.31 -3.17
N ALA A 176 2.37 -37.77 -3.75
CA ALA A 176 1.04 -37.62 -3.19
C ALA A 176 0.35 -38.98 -3.10
N ASP A 177 -0.49 -39.14 -2.08
CA ASP A 177 -1.30 -40.34 -1.93
C ASP A 177 -2.51 -40.22 -2.85
N LYS A 178 -2.65 -41.14 -3.81
CA LYS A 178 -3.86 -41.29 -4.61
C LYS A 178 -4.67 -42.46 -4.08
N THR A 179 -5.96 -42.22 -3.90
CA THR A 179 -6.91 -43.26 -3.52
C THR A 179 -7.46 -43.90 -4.79
N TYR A 180 -7.24 -45.21 -4.88
CA TYR A 180 -7.77 -46.09 -5.91
C TYR A 180 -8.90 -46.93 -5.34
N THR A 181 -9.72 -47.42 -6.24
CA THR A 181 -10.85 -48.28 -5.92
C THR A 181 -10.68 -49.58 -6.70
N GLN A 182 -10.74 -50.71 -6.00
CA GLN A 182 -10.69 -52.03 -6.60
C GLN A 182 -11.84 -52.89 -6.11
N ASN A 183 -12.38 -53.73 -6.99
CA ASN A 183 -13.34 -54.75 -6.60
C ASN A 183 -12.57 -55.98 -6.13
N VAL A 184 -12.75 -56.35 -4.86
CA VAL A 184 -12.15 -57.55 -4.27
C VAL A 184 -13.22 -58.61 -4.04
N CYS A 185 -12.84 -59.87 -4.20
CA CYS A 185 -13.74 -60.97 -3.92
C CYS A 185 -13.98 -61.08 -2.41
N SER A 186 -15.23 -60.92 -1.98
CA SER A 186 -15.64 -61.02 -0.58
C SER A 186 -16.32 -62.35 -0.24
N ALA A 187 -16.78 -63.11 -1.23
CA ALA A 187 -17.34 -64.44 -1.04
C ALA A 187 -16.99 -65.39 -2.19
N VAL A 188 -16.61 -66.61 -1.87
CA VAL A 188 -16.26 -67.67 -2.83
C VAL A 188 -17.21 -68.86 -2.73
N HIS A 189 -17.53 -69.49 -3.85
CA HIS A 189 -18.30 -70.72 -3.91
C HIS A 189 -17.43 -71.92 -3.48
N MET A 190 -17.80 -72.59 -2.39
CA MET A 190 -16.98 -73.60 -1.72
C MET A 190 -16.50 -74.76 -2.62
N ALA A 191 -17.31 -75.19 -3.60
CA ALA A 191 -16.97 -76.36 -4.42
C ALA A 191 -16.12 -76.02 -5.66
N SER A 192 -16.26 -74.82 -6.21
CA SER A 192 -15.58 -74.41 -7.46
C SER A 192 -14.46 -73.40 -7.24
N GLY A 193 -14.36 -72.81 -6.04
CA GLY A 193 -13.43 -71.73 -5.73
C GLY A 193 -13.72 -70.41 -6.46
N GLN A 194 -14.81 -70.34 -7.22
CA GLN A 194 -15.16 -69.14 -8.00
C GLN A 194 -15.68 -68.03 -7.08
N CYS A 195 -15.34 -66.79 -7.42
CA CYS A 195 -15.86 -65.62 -6.71
C CYS A 195 -17.35 -65.41 -7.02
N VAL A 196 -18.18 -65.30 -5.98
CA VAL A 196 -19.62 -65.09 -6.08
C VAL A 196 -20.09 -63.79 -5.42
N GLY A 197 -19.22 -63.11 -4.67
CA GLY A 197 -19.50 -61.80 -4.08
C GLY A 197 -18.31 -60.86 -4.25
N TRP A 198 -18.57 -59.66 -4.74
CA TRP A 198 -17.57 -58.61 -4.92
C TRP A 198 -17.89 -57.44 -4.00
N THR A 199 -16.87 -56.91 -3.33
CA THR A 199 -16.98 -55.69 -2.55
C THR A 199 -15.98 -54.67 -3.07
N GLU A 200 -16.44 -53.42 -3.19
CA GLU A 200 -15.59 -52.30 -3.54
C GLU A 200 -14.71 -51.94 -2.33
N GLN A 201 -13.38 -51.98 -2.52
CA GLN A 201 -12.41 -51.60 -1.52
C GLN A 201 -11.57 -50.45 -2.04
N GLN A 202 -11.47 -49.39 -1.24
CA GLN A 202 -10.54 -48.30 -1.49
C GLN A 202 -9.18 -48.61 -0.87
N TYR A 203 -8.11 -48.29 -1.59
CA TYR A 203 -6.75 -48.31 -1.07
C TYR A 203 -6.00 -47.06 -1.55
N SER A 204 -5.10 -46.55 -0.72
CA SER A 204 -4.27 -45.40 -1.09
C SER A 204 -2.88 -45.88 -1.47
N GLN A 205 -2.38 -45.42 -2.61
CA GLN A 205 -1.02 -45.65 -3.07
C GLN A 205 -0.29 -44.31 -3.17
N ARG A 206 0.91 -44.25 -2.59
CA ARG A 206 1.78 -43.09 -2.69
C ARG A 206 2.47 -43.10 -4.05
N GLU A 207 2.16 -42.10 -4.88
CA GLU A 207 2.73 -41.96 -6.23
C GLU A 207 3.54 -40.68 -6.34
N MET A 208 4.58 -40.72 -7.18
CA MET A 208 5.32 -39.52 -7.53
C MET A 208 4.43 -38.62 -8.41
N VAL A 209 4.27 -37.36 -8.00
CA VAL A 209 3.47 -36.36 -8.73
C VAL A 209 4.34 -35.27 -9.35
N SER A 210 5.62 -35.18 -8.98
CA SER A 210 6.61 -34.41 -9.72
C SER A 210 8.00 -35.03 -9.58
N ASP A 211 8.77 -35.04 -10.68
CA ASP A 211 10.18 -35.44 -10.67
C ASP A 211 11.06 -34.48 -9.86
N ALA A 212 12.22 -34.96 -9.40
CA ALA A 212 13.26 -34.11 -8.85
C ALA A 212 13.98 -33.36 -9.99
N GLY A 213 14.36 -32.11 -9.76
CA GLY A 213 15.10 -31.36 -10.76
C GLY A 213 15.33 -29.90 -10.39
N TRP A 214 16.12 -29.23 -11.23
CA TRP A 214 16.29 -27.78 -11.17
C TRP A 214 15.00 -27.10 -11.63
N ALA A 215 14.44 -26.28 -10.76
CA ALA A 215 13.28 -25.46 -11.06
C ALA A 215 13.59 -24.00 -10.77
N GLU A 216 13.07 -23.12 -11.62
CA GLU A 216 13.00 -21.70 -11.30
C GLU A 216 11.94 -21.52 -10.20
N GLY A 217 12.26 -20.79 -9.16
CA GLY A 217 11.24 -20.30 -8.25
C GLY A 217 11.65 -19.03 -7.55
N THR A 218 10.74 -18.55 -6.70
CA THR A 218 10.88 -17.27 -6.03
C THR A 218 11.37 -17.49 -4.61
N LYS A 219 12.56 -16.97 -4.32
CA LYS A 219 13.10 -16.92 -2.96
C LYS A 219 12.81 -15.56 -2.34
N ILE A 220 12.42 -15.60 -1.06
CA ILE A 220 12.17 -14.41 -0.26
C ILE A 220 13.45 -14.08 0.51
N GLU A 221 13.91 -12.84 0.40
CA GLU A 221 15.07 -12.36 1.14
C GLU A 221 14.74 -11.03 1.80
N ASP A 222 15.07 -10.91 3.08
CA ASP A 222 14.92 -9.66 3.83
C ASP A 222 16.29 -8.97 3.92
N VAL A 223 16.43 -7.82 3.29
CA VAL A 223 17.71 -7.09 3.18
C VAL A 223 17.70 -5.77 3.95
N PRO A 224 18.82 -5.39 4.61
CA PRO A 224 18.95 -4.08 5.25
C PRO A 224 18.75 -2.96 4.23
N SER A 225 17.88 -2.01 4.56
CA SER A 225 17.52 -0.90 3.69
C SER A 225 17.34 0.39 4.49
N ILE A 226 17.36 1.52 3.79
CA ILE A 226 17.05 2.83 4.37
C ILE A 226 15.71 3.29 3.83
N LYS A 227 14.74 3.52 4.71
CA LYS A 227 13.48 4.17 4.36
C LYS A 227 13.70 5.68 4.28
N LEU A 228 13.28 6.29 3.18
CA LEU A 228 13.34 7.72 2.91
C LEU A 228 11.93 8.29 3.03
N GLN A 229 11.62 9.02 4.11
CA GLN A 229 10.33 9.68 4.29
C GLN A 229 10.48 11.19 4.07
N ALA A 230 10.02 11.66 2.90
CA ALA A 230 10.00 13.07 2.56
C ALA A 230 8.83 13.80 3.23
N GLN A 231 9.08 15.01 3.70
CA GLN A 231 8.11 15.93 4.27
C GLN A 231 8.22 17.26 3.52
N ILE A 232 7.14 17.65 2.86
CA ILE A 232 7.04 18.83 1.99
C ILE A 232 6.11 19.84 2.66
N PRO A 233 6.56 21.09 2.88
CA PRO A 233 5.70 22.17 3.35
C PRO A 233 4.69 22.57 2.27
N ASP A 234 3.48 22.95 2.69
CA ASP A 234 2.35 23.31 1.81
C ASP A 234 2.72 24.30 0.69
N ALA A 235 3.63 25.24 0.96
CA ALA A 235 4.10 26.23 -0.02
C ALA A 235 4.86 25.64 -1.22
N TYR A 236 5.34 24.40 -1.10
CA TYR A 236 6.14 23.68 -2.10
C TYR A 236 5.45 22.41 -2.61
N ALA A 237 4.18 22.18 -2.22
CA ALA A 237 3.41 21.01 -2.64
C ALA A 237 3.36 20.92 -4.18
N PRO A 238 3.74 19.78 -4.79
CA PRO A 238 3.76 19.62 -6.24
C PRO A 238 2.39 19.36 -6.86
N LEU A 239 1.45 18.81 -6.08
CA LEU A 239 0.13 18.40 -6.53
C LEU A 239 -0.93 18.81 -5.50
N SER A 240 -2.12 19.12 -5.99
CA SER A 240 -3.32 19.34 -5.18
C SER A 240 -4.54 18.66 -5.78
N PHE A 241 -5.53 18.37 -4.97
CA PHE A 241 -6.88 18.11 -5.46
C PHE A 241 -7.90 18.62 -4.44
N THR A 242 -9.12 18.86 -4.89
CA THR A 242 -10.23 19.25 -4.02
C THR A 242 -11.32 18.20 -4.10
N ILE A 243 -11.89 17.86 -2.95
CA ILE A 243 -13.03 16.94 -2.84
C ILE A 243 -14.16 17.63 -2.07
N GLN A 244 -15.35 17.63 -2.67
CA GLN A 244 -16.55 18.24 -2.10
C GLN A 244 -17.30 17.25 -1.19
N PRO A 245 -18.10 17.73 -0.23
CA PRO A 245 -18.89 16.87 0.64
C PRO A 245 -19.71 15.83 -0.16
N GLY A 246 -19.68 14.57 0.27
CA GLY A 246 -20.41 13.47 -0.35
C GLY A 246 -19.84 12.94 -1.68
N GLN A 247 -18.71 13.48 -2.17
CA GLN A 247 -18.09 12.96 -3.39
C GLN A 247 -17.37 11.63 -3.15
N ILE A 248 -17.40 10.79 -4.19
CA ILE A 248 -16.62 9.56 -4.27
C ILE A 248 -15.68 9.70 -5.47
N LEU A 249 -14.39 9.88 -5.21
CA LEU A 249 -13.37 10.07 -6.23
C LEU A 249 -12.54 8.81 -6.43
N LEU A 250 -12.37 8.37 -7.68
CA LEU A 250 -11.33 7.44 -8.07
C LEU A 250 -10.01 8.22 -8.21
N SER A 251 -9.04 7.92 -7.35
CA SER A 251 -7.73 8.56 -7.34
C SER A 251 -7.02 8.39 -8.68
N ASP A 252 -6.32 9.46 -9.08
CA ASP A 252 -5.23 9.33 -10.03
C ASP A 252 -4.17 8.38 -9.48
N ARG A 253 -3.41 7.77 -10.38
CA ARG A 253 -2.33 6.86 -10.01
C ARG A 253 -1.10 7.66 -9.73
N PHE A 254 -0.66 7.64 -8.48
CA PHE A 254 0.58 8.28 -8.05
C PHE A 254 1.60 7.22 -7.67
N HIS A 255 2.86 7.48 -7.99
CA HIS A 255 3.96 6.63 -7.57
C HIS A 255 5.29 7.38 -7.65
N LEU A 256 6.26 6.84 -6.94
CA LEU A 256 7.64 7.29 -6.85
C LEU A 256 8.48 6.28 -7.58
N LYS A 257 9.25 6.70 -8.60
CA LYS A 257 10.22 5.84 -9.28
C LYS A 257 11.54 5.86 -8.49
N THR A 258 11.90 4.74 -7.88
CA THR A 258 13.04 4.68 -6.95
C THR A 258 14.38 4.82 -7.70
N PRO A 259 15.29 5.74 -7.29
CA PRO A 259 15.14 6.73 -6.23
C PRO A 259 14.39 8.00 -6.68
N ALA A 260 13.33 8.36 -5.97
CA ALA A 260 12.49 9.54 -6.25
C ALA A 260 12.75 10.70 -5.27
N VAL A 261 13.31 10.40 -4.11
CA VAL A 261 13.58 11.38 -3.04
C VAL A 261 15.03 11.84 -3.11
N SER A 262 15.25 13.12 -3.41
CA SER A 262 16.56 13.75 -3.42
C SER A 262 16.79 14.61 -2.18
N TYR A 263 17.97 14.51 -1.56
CA TYR A 263 18.31 15.25 -0.34
C TYR A 263 19.78 15.69 -0.30
N ASP A 264 20.06 16.79 0.39
CA ASP A 264 21.42 17.28 0.54
C ASP A 264 22.17 16.50 1.63
N ARG A 265 23.06 15.61 1.20
CA ARG A 265 23.92 14.82 2.09
C ARG A 265 24.74 15.66 3.07
N LYS A 266 25.14 16.87 2.70
CA LYS A 266 25.94 17.77 3.58
C LYS A 266 25.13 18.29 4.76
N THR A 267 23.80 18.32 4.63
CA THR A 267 22.89 18.80 5.68
C THR A 267 22.40 17.68 6.61
N CYS A 268 22.71 16.43 6.29
CA CYS A 268 22.27 15.29 7.09
C CYS A 268 22.84 15.33 8.51
N LYS A 269 21.99 15.13 9.50
CA LYS A 269 22.37 14.97 10.90
C LYS A 269 21.73 13.71 11.48
N ALA A 270 22.52 12.95 12.22
CA ALA A 270 22.00 11.86 13.04
C ALA A 270 21.30 12.48 14.27
N VAL A 271 19.97 12.40 14.28
CA VAL A 271 19.13 12.94 15.36
C VAL A 271 19.14 11.97 16.55
N ASP A 272 19.14 10.68 16.25
CA ASP A 272 19.36 9.59 17.20
C ASP A 272 20.11 8.42 16.52
N THR A 273 20.12 7.23 17.13
CA THR A 273 20.82 6.04 16.62
C THR A 273 20.11 5.34 15.45
N GLN A 274 18.83 5.62 15.23
CA GLN A 274 17.96 4.99 14.23
C GLN A 274 17.44 5.98 13.18
N ASN A 275 17.65 7.28 13.36
CA ASN A 275 17.11 8.32 12.50
C ASN A 275 18.17 9.35 12.10
N ILE A 276 18.31 9.55 10.79
CA ILE A 276 19.05 10.65 10.19
C ILE A 276 18.04 11.59 9.54
N LYS A 277 18.20 12.89 9.73
CA LYS A 277 17.36 13.90 9.08
C LYS A 277 18.21 14.78 8.17
N CYS A 278 17.76 14.95 6.93
CA CYS A 278 18.44 15.73 5.89
C CYS A 278 17.49 16.78 5.31
N THR A 279 18.05 17.80 4.67
CA THR A 279 17.27 18.77 3.88
C THR A 279 16.76 18.13 2.60
N LEU A 280 15.46 18.25 2.34
CA LEU A 280 14.86 17.84 1.07
C LEU A 280 15.37 18.76 -0.05
N GLN A 281 15.78 18.17 -1.17
CA GLN A 281 16.11 18.89 -2.40
C GLN A 281 14.97 18.80 -3.41
N ASP A 282 14.44 17.60 -3.62
CA ASP A 282 13.31 17.37 -4.53
C ASP A 282 12.59 16.06 -4.18
N LEU A 283 11.32 15.97 -4.56
CA LEU A 283 10.55 14.73 -4.64
C LEU A 283 9.89 14.69 -6.00
N GLN A 284 10.24 13.70 -6.83
CA GLN A 284 9.59 13.49 -8.11
C GLN A 284 8.47 12.46 -7.98
N VAL A 285 7.23 12.88 -8.27
CA VAL A 285 6.05 12.03 -8.27
C VAL A 285 5.60 11.82 -9.70
N PHE A 286 5.38 10.57 -10.10
CA PHE A 286 4.78 10.24 -11.38
C PHE A 286 3.27 10.11 -11.21
N MET A 287 2.53 10.77 -12.08
CA MET A 287 1.07 10.71 -12.09
C MET A 287 0.51 10.18 -13.41
N ARG A 288 -0.57 9.41 -13.31
CA ARG A 288 -1.41 9.02 -14.45
C ARG A 288 -2.88 9.20 -14.12
N PRO A 289 -3.73 9.49 -15.13
CA PRO A 289 -5.16 9.59 -14.92
C PRO A 289 -5.75 8.35 -14.25
N ALA A 290 -6.79 8.58 -13.45
CA ALA A 290 -7.62 7.56 -12.83
C ALA A 290 -8.11 6.53 -13.88
N PRO A 291 -8.00 5.21 -13.60
CA PRO A 291 -8.29 4.14 -14.55
C PRO A 291 -9.81 3.88 -14.69
N MET A 292 -10.60 4.92 -14.96
CA MET A 292 -12.07 4.87 -14.92
C MET A 292 -12.67 3.74 -15.77
N GLU A 293 -12.15 3.54 -16.99
CA GLU A 293 -12.65 2.49 -17.88
C GLU A 293 -12.44 1.09 -17.31
N LEU A 294 -11.28 0.83 -16.71
CA LEU A 294 -11.00 -0.45 -16.06
C LEU A 294 -11.90 -0.66 -14.84
N THR A 295 -12.06 0.38 -14.01
CA THR A 295 -12.91 0.35 -12.83
C THR A 295 -14.37 0.09 -13.19
N LYS A 296 -14.90 0.76 -14.21
CA LYS A 296 -16.28 0.54 -14.71
C LYS A 296 -16.49 -0.90 -15.17
N ARG A 297 -15.60 -1.43 -16.01
CA ARG A 297 -15.67 -2.83 -16.46
C ARG A 297 -15.64 -3.82 -15.31
N PHE A 298 -14.89 -3.53 -14.25
CA PHE A 298 -14.86 -4.36 -13.05
C PHE A 298 -16.20 -4.29 -12.31
N ILE A 299 -16.69 -3.08 -12.05
CA ILE A 299 -17.99 -2.84 -11.41
C ILE A 299 -19.12 -3.56 -12.17
N ASP A 300 -19.13 -3.47 -13.50
CA ASP A 300 -20.14 -4.10 -14.36
C ASP A 300 -20.18 -5.63 -14.19
N ARG A 301 -19.03 -6.27 -13.95
CA ARG A 301 -18.96 -7.72 -13.69
C ARG A 301 -19.49 -8.08 -12.31
N GLU A 302 -19.36 -7.18 -11.34
CA GLU A 302 -19.81 -7.40 -9.96
C GLU A 302 -21.29 -7.03 -9.76
N GLN A 303 -21.93 -6.32 -10.71
CA GLN A 303 -23.35 -5.90 -10.66
C GLN A 303 -24.32 -6.97 -10.14
N PRO A 304 -24.26 -8.26 -10.57
CA PRO A 304 -25.21 -9.27 -10.11
C PRO A 304 -25.11 -9.61 -8.62
N ARG A 305 -24.01 -9.26 -7.95
CA ARG A 305 -23.74 -9.53 -6.53
C ARG A 305 -24.03 -8.35 -5.62
N LEU A 306 -24.39 -7.20 -6.21
CA LEU A 306 -24.61 -5.95 -5.51
C LEU A 306 -26.09 -5.74 -5.17
N ASP A 307 -26.35 -5.14 -4.01
CA ASP A 307 -27.67 -4.60 -3.71
C ASP A 307 -27.87 -3.22 -4.36
N GLU A 308 -29.06 -2.66 -4.20
CA GLU A 308 -29.41 -1.39 -4.86
C GLU A 308 -28.58 -0.21 -4.33
N THR A 309 -28.33 -0.16 -3.02
CA THR A 309 -27.47 0.86 -2.42
C THR A 309 -26.06 0.77 -3.00
N GLY A 310 -25.49 -0.44 -3.08
CA GLY A 310 -24.17 -0.68 -3.64
C GLY A 310 -24.06 -0.21 -5.08
N ARG A 311 -25.07 -0.49 -5.91
CA ARG A 311 -25.12 0.03 -7.30
C ARG A 311 -25.14 1.55 -7.35
N GLN A 312 -25.94 2.20 -6.52
CA GLN A 312 -26.05 3.65 -6.47
C GLN A 312 -24.77 4.33 -5.96
N VAL A 313 -24.10 3.74 -4.97
CA VAL A 313 -22.79 4.19 -4.48
C VAL A 313 -21.76 4.17 -5.60
N LEU A 314 -21.62 3.04 -6.28
CA LEU A 314 -20.62 2.87 -7.34
C LEU A 314 -20.89 3.75 -8.56
N ALA A 315 -22.15 4.02 -8.88
CA ALA A 315 -22.53 4.92 -9.97
C ALA A 315 -22.10 6.39 -9.72
N ARG A 316 -21.87 6.78 -8.46
CA ARG A 316 -21.40 8.12 -8.08
C ARG A 316 -19.89 8.30 -8.21
N ILE A 317 -19.13 7.26 -8.52
CA ILE A 317 -17.66 7.35 -8.65
C ILE A 317 -17.29 8.29 -9.80
N GLN A 318 -16.49 9.31 -9.50
CA GLN A 318 -15.95 10.27 -10.47
C GLN A 318 -14.43 10.20 -10.50
N PRO A 319 -13.77 10.47 -11.64
CA PRO A 319 -12.31 10.58 -11.66
C PRO A 319 -11.87 11.77 -10.79
N MET A 320 -10.81 11.58 -10.03
CA MET A 320 -10.10 12.66 -9.36
C MET A 320 -9.61 13.68 -10.41
N LYS A 321 -9.68 14.96 -10.05
CA LYS A 321 -9.09 16.05 -10.84
C LYS A 321 -7.93 16.64 -10.06
N THR A 322 -6.74 16.14 -10.33
CA THR A 322 -5.51 16.64 -9.71
C THR A 322 -4.99 17.86 -10.46
N GLU A 323 -4.69 18.91 -9.71
CA GLU A 323 -4.03 20.12 -10.18
C GLU A 323 -2.52 19.99 -9.97
N ILE A 324 -1.76 20.37 -11.00
CA ILE A 324 -0.31 20.37 -10.99
C ILE A 324 0.16 21.75 -10.52
N LEU A 325 0.76 21.81 -9.34
CA LEU A 325 1.30 23.02 -8.73
C LEU A 325 2.83 23.14 -8.91
N GLY A 326 3.48 22.00 -9.16
CA GLY A 326 4.92 21.83 -9.28
C GLY A 326 5.47 22.01 -10.69
N GLU A 327 6.74 21.63 -10.88
CA GLU A 327 7.35 21.57 -12.21
C GLU A 327 7.01 20.24 -12.88
N ALA A 328 6.20 20.29 -13.95
CA ALA A 328 5.91 19.14 -14.79
C ALA A 328 7.05 18.91 -15.79
N GLY A 329 7.50 17.66 -15.89
CA GLY A 329 8.43 17.23 -16.93
C GLY A 329 7.72 16.69 -18.18
N MET A 330 8.49 16.04 -19.05
CA MET A 330 7.96 15.35 -20.22
C MET A 330 7.32 14.02 -19.81
N GLU A 331 6.16 13.70 -20.39
CA GLU A 331 5.44 12.46 -20.09
C GLU A 331 6.26 11.22 -20.50
N ASP A 332 6.37 10.27 -19.57
CA ASP A 332 6.99 8.96 -19.78
C ASP A 332 5.90 7.92 -20.09
N LEU A 333 6.03 7.20 -21.21
CA LEU A 333 5.04 6.22 -21.67
C LEU A 333 4.83 5.04 -20.70
N THR A 334 5.79 4.77 -19.82
CA THR A 334 5.71 3.72 -18.78
C THR A 334 5.26 4.29 -17.44
N TRP A 335 5.86 5.40 -17.01
CA TRP A 335 5.69 5.94 -15.66
C TRP A 335 4.61 7.04 -15.58
N GLY A 336 4.39 7.79 -16.66
CA GLY A 336 3.40 8.86 -16.73
C GLY A 336 4.07 10.24 -16.62
N LEU A 337 3.32 11.25 -16.19
CA LEU A 337 3.83 12.60 -16.09
C LEU A 337 4.65 12.77 -14.79
N PRO A 338 5.96 13.04 -14.85
CA PRO A 338 6.74 13.39 -13.67
C PRO A 338 6.42 14.83 -13.22
N VAL A 339 6.21 15.01 -11.92
CA VAL A 339 6.00 16.31 -11.28
C VAL A 339 6.94 16.44 -10.09
N SER A 340 7.78 17.47 -10.12
CA SER A 340 8.72 17.83 -9.05
C SER A 340 8.17 18.97 -8.17
N LEU A 341 8.85 19.27 -7.06
CA LEU A 341 8.43 20.32 -6.13
C LEU A 341 8.19 21.67 -6.82
N LYS A 342 7.23 22.44 -6.32
CA LYS A 342 6.97 23.81 -6.79
C LYS A 342 8.18 24.69 -6.48
N ARG A 343 8.84 25.25 -7.50
CA ARG A 343 9.85 26.28 -7.27
C ARG A 343 9.17 27.62 -6.98
N LYS A 344 9.66 28.36 -5.98
CA LYS A 344 9.33 29.78 -5.88
C LYS A 344 9.98 30.51 -7.05
N ALA A 345 9.22 31.39 -7.72
CA ALA A 345 9.79 32.37 -8.63
C ALA A 345 10.91 33.12 -7.89
N ARG A 346 12.10 33.17 -8.50
CA ARG A 346 13.28 33.83 -7.94
C ARG A 346 13.09 35.33 -7.87
#